data_AF-M5FWX2-F1
#
_entry.id   AF-M5FWX2-F1
#
_cell.length_a   1.000
_cell.length_b   1.000
_cell.length_c   1.000
_cell.angle_alpha   90.00
_cell.angle_beta   90.00
_cell.angle_gamma   90.00
#
_symmetry.space_group_name_H-M   'P 1'
#
loop_
_entity.id
_entity.type
_entity.pdbx_description
1 polymer ?
#
loop_
_entity_poly.entity_id
_entity_poly.type
_entity_poly.pdbx_seq_one_letter_code
_entity_poly.pdbx_strand_id
1 'polypeptide(L)'
;MQSAVVLAALAAFAGSALAQNTLMVDDNDPLIDYEPSGEWTVLNGSTIGAFGGTLHFTGLSGNTSSPTSGVAEATATYTFSVPATGFLWMGYQRSDAGLYQICFDCDGNNPITAQVDALNTTSTGSDFPVTLYSISTLSFDIHTVVISNLFDSRHGSYGQITIDAFELTGVASNTSSSSSSSSSSSSSSSSSSSSSSSSSSSSTTPSVPTTPIAPPISPLSSPTAAPPKSGAMARFGVPASAVALLATLLAGALML
;
A
#
# COMPACT_ATOMS: atom_id res chain seq x y z
N MET A 1 48.26 -2.80 48.22
CA MET A 1 46.94 -2.55 47.61
C MET A 1 47.17 -2.15 46.16
N GLN A 2 47.17 -3.13 45.25
CA GLN A 2 47.41 -2.90 43.82
C GLN A 2 46.09 -2.58 43.14
N SER A 3 45.99 -1.38 42.59
CA SER A 3 44.83 -0.88 41.86
C SER A 3 45.01 -1.25 40.38
N ALA A 4 44.14 -2.13 39.87
CA ALA A 4 44.13 -2.51 38.47
C ALA A 4 43.29 -1.50 37.67
N VAL A 5 43.95 -0.77 36.78
CA VAL A 5 43.35 0.13 35.81
C VAL A 5 42.82 -0.71 34.65
N VAL A 6 41.51 -0.79 34.49
CA VAL A 6 40.86 -1.42 33.33
C VAL A 6 40.74 -0.37 32.22
N LEU A 7 41.61 -0.47 31.21
CA LEU A 7 41.46 0.25 29.95
C LEU A 7 40.40 -0.46 29.10
N ALA A 8 39.23 0.15 28.96
CA ALA A 8 38.23 -0.29 27.98
C ALA A 8 38.65 0.21 26.58
N ALA A 9 39.00 -0.72 25.69
CA ALA A 9 39.26 -0.43 24.30
C ALA A 9 37.93 -0.15 23.58
N LEU A 10 37.69 1.13 23.26
CA LEU A 10 36.58 1.56 22.42
C LEU A 10 36.95 1.26 20.96
N ALA A 11 36.54 0.10 20.45
CA ALA A 11 36.68 -0.21 19.03
C ALA A 11 35.63 0.59 18.24
N ALA A 12 36.07 1.67 17.60
CA ALA A 12 35.26 2.40 16.63
C ALA A 12 35.08 1.53 15.38
N PHE A 13 33.94 0.83 15.30
CA PHE A 13 33.47 0.28 14.03
C PHE A 13 33.06 1.44 13.13
N ALA A 14 34.00 1.93 12.33
CA ALA A 14 33.70 2.74 11.15
C ALA A 14 33.01 1.81 10.13
N GLY A 15 31.70 1.60 10.32
CA GLY A 15 30.87 0.90 9.36
C GLY A 15 30.89 1.66 8.04
N SER A 16 31.58 1.12 7.05
CA SER A 16 31.45 1.59 5.68
C SER A 16 29.99 1.45 5.30
N ALA A 17 29.30 2.59 5.16
CA ALA A 17 27.99 2.62 4.52
C ALA A 17 28.20 2.18 3.07
N LEU A 18 28.10 0.87 2.82
CA LEU A 18 27.92 0.37 1.47
C LEU A 18 26.69 1.09 0.95
N ALA A 19 26.86 1.90 -0.11
CA ALA A 19 25.74 2.48 -0.81
C ALA A 19 24.83 1.30 -1.22
N GLN A 20 23.75 1.10 -0.47
CA GLN A 20 22.79 0.07 -0.78
C GLN A 20 22.16 0.48 -2.11
N ASN A 21 22.19 -0.42 -3.08
CA ASN A 21 21.44 -0.19 -4.30
C ASN A 21 19.95 -0.20 -3.91
N THR A 22 19.22 0.82 -4.35
CA THR A 22 17.80 0.97 -4.08
C THR A 22 17.02 1.10 -5.39
N LEU A 23 15.78 0.65 -5.37
CA LEU A 23 14.85 0.73 -6.49
C LEU A 23 13.54 1.32 -6.01
N MET A 24 13.22 2.52 -6.51
CA MET A 24 11.92 3.14 -6.30
C MET A 24 10.88 2.51 -7.22
N VAL A 25 9.69 2.25 -6.69
CA VAL A 25 8.54 1.67 -7.37
C VAL A 25 7.40 2.67 -7.19
N ASP A 26 6.88 3.15 -8.31
CA ASP A 26 5.78 4.11 -8.37
C ASP A 26 4.45 3.46 -7.98
N ASP A 27 3.49 4.22 -7.44
CA ASP A 27 2.15 3.71 -7.13
C ASP A 27 1.36 3.27 -8.37
N ASN A 28 1.72 3.70 -9.58
CA ASN A 28 1.13 3.17 -10.82
C ASN A 28 1.87 1.95 -11.38
N ASP A 29 2.81 1.35 -10.65
CA ASP A 29 3.50 0.15 -11.14
C ASP A 29 2.46 -0.98 -11.36
N PRO A 30 2.43 -1.60 -12.56
CA PRO A 30 1.45 -2.62 -12.90
C PRO A 30 1.57 -3.92 -12.09
N LEU A 31 2.64 -4.09 -11.31
CA LEU A 31 2.81 -5.18 -10.36
C LEU A 31 2.14 -4.91 -9.01
N ILE A 32 1.58 -3.72 -8.81
CA ILE A 32 0.75 -3.39 -7.65
C ILE A 32 -0.71 -3.65 -8.02
N ASP A 33 -1.34 -4.55 -7.28
CA ASP A 33 -2.75 -4.88 -7.38
C ASP A 33 -3.53 -4.21 -6.24
N TYR A 34 -4.64 -3.58 -6.59
CA TYR A 34 -5.45 -2.76 -5.69
C TYR A 34 -6.87 -3.33 -5.64
N GLU A 35 -7.20 -4.02 -4.55
CA GLU A 35 -8.48 -4.68 -4.37
C GLU A 35 -9.24 -4.11 -3.16
N PRO A 36 -10.58 -4.05 -3.18
CA PRO A 36 -11.41 -4.22 -4.37
C PRO A 36 -11.25 -3.01 -5.33
N SER A 37 -11.21 -3.26 -6.64
CA SER A 37 -10.88 -2.25 -7.67
C SER A 37 -11.75 -0.98 -7.72
N GLY A 38 -12.89 -0.97 -7.01
CA GLY A 38 -13.81 0.18 -6.90
C GLY A 38 -13.59 1.08 -5.69
N GLU A 39 -12.78 0.65 -4.73
CA GLU A 39 -12.54 1.40 -3.49
C GLU A 39 -11.26 2.23 -3.54
N TRP A 40 -10.42 2.00 -4.55
CA TRP A 40 -9.18 2.73 -4.75
C TRP A 40 -9.41 3.91 -5.70
N THR A 41 -8.90 5.07 -5.31
CA THR A 41 -8.94 6.29 -6.09
C THR A 41 -7.51 6.78 -6.30
N VAL A 42 -7.24 7.34 -7.48
CA VAL A 42 -5.96 7.96 -7.81
C VAL A 42 -6.10 9.47 -7.76
N LEU A 43 -5.28 10.15 -6.95
CA LEU A 43 -5.11 11.60 -7.08
C LEU A 43 -4.00 11.88 -8.10
N ASN A 44 -4.33 12.65 -9.13
CA ASN A 44 -3.38 13.09 -10.14
C ASN A 44 -3.08 14.59 -9.97
N GLY A 45 -1.81 14.98 -9.99
CA GLY A 45 -1.38 16.36 -10.31
C GLY A 45 -1.63 17.42 -9.23
N SER A 46 -1.86 17.03 -7.97
CA SER A 46 -2.04 17.98 -6.86
C SER A 46 -1.57 17.46 -5.49
N THR A 47 -0.90 16.30 -5.45
CA THR A 47 -0.35 15.74 -4.22
C THR A 47 1.04 16.31 -3.98
N ILE A 48 1.15 17.16 -2.97
CA ILE A 48 2.41 17.81 -2.62
C ILE A 48 3.40 16.71 -2.21
N GLY A 49 4.50 16.60 -2.95
CA GLY A 49 5.61 15.71 -2.63
C GLY A 49 5.49 14.26 -3.08
N ALA A 50 4.38 13.88 -3.73
CA ALA A 50 4.19 12.52 -4.19
C ALA A 50 5.22 12.11 -5.25
N PHE A 51 5.73 10.87 -5.14
CA PHE A 51 6.54 10.26 -6.18
C PHE A 51 5.68 10.06 -7.44
N GLY A 52 6.26 10.28 -8.63
CA GLY A 52 5.51 10.22 -9.89
C GLY A 52 4.42 11.29 -10.10
N GLY A 53 4.07 12.06 -9.06
CA GLY A 53 2.96 13.03 -9.09
C GLY A 53 1.57 12.40 -8.92
N THR A 54 1.52 11.15 -8.44
CA THR A 54 0.31 10.34 -8.27
C THR A 54 0.23 9.77 -6.86
N LEU A 55 -0.97 9.40 -6.43
CA LEU A 55 -1.21 8.77 -5.13
C LEU A 55 -2.43 7.87 -5.24
N HIS A 56 -2.26 6.59 -4.95
CA HIS A 56 -3.37 5.66 -4.74
C HIS A 56 -3.82 5.72 -3.28
N PHE A 57 -5.13 5.83 -3.07
CA PHE A 57 -5.71 5.81 -1.73
C PHE A 57 -7.09 5.18 -1.73
N THR A 58 -7.47 4.63 -0.57
CA THR A 58 -8.82 4.07 -0.37
C THR A 58 -9.85 5.17 -0.14
N GLY A 59 -10.93 5.19 -0.92
CA GLY A 59 -11.99 6.19 -0.80
C GLY A 59 -12.72 6.04 0.54
N LEU A 60 -12.97 7.13 1.26
CA LEU A 60 -13.74 7.11 2.52
C LEU A 60 -15.26 7.16 2.28
N SER A 61 -15.72 6.72 1.12
CA SER A 61 -17.15 6.70 0.82
C SER A 61 -17.86 5.58 1.59
N GLY A 62 -19.03 5.89 2.15
CA GLY A 62 -19.88 4.91 2.83
C GLY A 62 -19.62 4.78 4.33
N ASN A 63 -20.04 3.65 4.91
CA ASN A 63 -19.92 3.40 6.34
C ASN A 63 -18.56 2.75 6.65
N THR A 64 -17.55 3.57 6.91
CA THR A 64 -16.18 3.15 7.28
C THR A 64 -16.10 2.48 8.65
N SER A 65 -17.19 2.35 9.40
CA SER A 65 -17.26 1.52 10.62
C SER A 65 -17.73 0.10 10.35
N SER A 66 -18.20 -0.21 9.14
CA SER A 66 -18.68 -1.55 8.78
C SER A 66 -17.52 -2.46 8.38
N PRO A 67 -17.41 -3.68 8.94
CA PRO A 67 -16.40 -4.66 8.52
C PRO A 67 -16.64 -5.22 7.12
N THR A 68 -17.80 -4.96 6.53
CA THR A 68 -18.16 -5.33 5.15
C THR A 68 -18.11 -4.12 4.20
N SER A 69 -17.52 -3.00 4.64
CA SER A 69 -17.26 -1.88 3.74
C SER A 69 -16.09 -2.22 2.83
N GLY A 70 -16.08 -1.70 1.61
CA GLY A 70 -14.97 -1.97 0.71
C GLY A 70 -13.64 -1.41 1.26
N VAL A 71 -13.66 -0.32 2.03
CA VAL A 71 -12.51 0.20 2.81
C VAL A 71 -11.97 -0.80 3.83
N ALA A 72 -12.86 -1.57 4.49
CA ALA A 72 -12.45 -2.59 5.45
C ALA A 72 -11.76 -3.78 4.77
N GLU A 73 -12.20 -4.11 3.56
CA GLU A 73 -11.68 -5.19 2.73
C GLU A 73 -10.52 -4.74 1.83
N ALA A 74 -10.16 -3.45 1.85
CA ALA A 74 -9.18 -2.89 0.94
C ALA A 74 -7.78 -3.43 1.22
N THR A 75 -7.13 -3.89 0.15
CA THR A 75 -5.77 -4.41 0.14
C THR A 75 -4.98 -3.87 -1.04
N ALA A 76 -3.71 -3.54 -0.81
CA ALA A 76 -2.72 -3.33 -1.86
C ALA A 76 -1.71 -4.49 -1.82
N THR A 77 -1.54 -5.19 -2.93
CA THR A 77 -0.61 -6.32 -3.06
C THR A 77 0.48 -5.96 -4.06
N TYR A 78 1.75 -6.10 -3.68
CA TYR A 78 2.87 -5.85 -4.59
C TYR A 78 3.82 -7.04 -4.58
N THR A 79 4.18 -7.52 -5.77
CA THR A 79 5.23 -8.54 -5.93
C THR A 79 6.52 -7.86 -6.39
N PHE A 80 7.62 -8.09 -5.68
CA PHE A 80 8.89 -7.44 -6.01
C PHE A 80 9.32 -7.75 -7.45
N SER A 81 9.68 -6.72 -8.20
CA SER A 81 10.17 -6.87 -9.57
C SER A 81 11.56 -7.52 -9.66
N VAL A 82 12.33 -7.46 -8.57
CA VAL A 82 13.68 -8.03 -8.43
C VAL A 82 13.89 -8.55 -7.01
N PRO A 83 14.80 -9.51 -6.79
CA PRO A 83 15.19 -9.90 -5.44
C PRO A 83 15.75 -8.72 -4.63
N ALA A 84 15.32 -8.59 -3.37
CA ALA A 84 15.70 -7.49 -2.47
C ALA A 84 15.80 -7.99 -1.02
N THR A 85 16.61 -7.34 -0.17
CA THR A 85 16.70 -7.67 1.28
C THR A 85 15.91 -6.71 2.17
N GLY A 86 15.28 -5.70 1.60
CA GLY A 86 14.50 -4.74 2.37
C GLY A 86 13.47 -4.00 1.53
N PHE A 87 12.57 -3.35 2.25
CA PHE A 87 11.38 -2.71 1.72
C PHE A 87 11.02 -1.50 2.58
N LEU A 88 10.66 -0.39 1.93
CA LEU A 88 10.04 0.76 2.56
C LEU A 88 8.72 1.04 1.87
N TRP A 89 7.73 1.40 2.66
CA TRP A 89 6.45 1.92 2.19
C TRP A 89 6.34 3.41 2.52
N MET A 90 6.17 4.21 1.48
CA MET A 90 5.89 5.63 1.57
C MET A 90 4.42 5.92 1.33
N GLY A 91 3.86 6.83 2.12
CA GLY A 91 2.48 7.27 2.01
C GLY A 91 2.21 8.48 2.89
N TYR A 92 0.95 8.87 2.97
CA TYR A 92 0.49 10.00 3.77
C TYR A 92 -0.13 9.51 5.07
N GLN A 93 0.31 10.10 6.19
CA GLN A 93 -0.39 9.93 7.46
C GLN A 93 -1.73 10.68 7.42
N ARG A 94 -2.69 10.21 8.21
CA ARG A 94 -4.07 10.72 8.21
C ARG A 94 -4.59 10.92 9.61
N SER A 95 -5.55 11.83 9.79
CA SER A 95 -6.12 12.19 11.08
C SER A 95 -7.39 11.40 11.43
N ASP A 96 -7.95 10.68 10.47
CA ASP A 96 -9.25 9.99 10.52
C ASP A 96 -9.14 8.47 10.65
N ALA A 97 -8.24 8.02 11.55
CA ALA A 97 -7.71 6.65 11.70
C ALA A 97 -6.48 6.35 10.81
N GLY A 98 -5.84 5.20 11.05
CA GLY A 98 -4.68 4.80 10.27
C GLY A 98 -3.99 3.56 10.78
N LEU A 99 -4.74 2.52 11.17
CA LEU A 99 -4.15 1.25 11.58
C LEU A 99 -4.19 0.26 10.42
N TYR A 100 -3.04 -0.29 10.05
CA TYR A 100 -2.90 -1.23 8.94
C TYR A 100 -2.14 -2.48 9.38
N GLN A 101 -2.28 -3.54 8.59
CA GLN A 101 -1.43 -4.71 8.67
C GLN A 101 -0.62 -4.79 7.38
N ILE A 102 0.67 -5.04 7.52
CA ILE A 102 1.55 -5.42 6.42
C ILE A 102 1.97 -6.86 6.62
N CYS A 103 2.01 -7.62 5.54
CA CYS A 103 2.38 -9.02 5.56
C CYS A 103 3.23 -9.35 4.33
N PHE A 104 4.40 -9.95 4.54
CA PHE A 104 5.24 -10.48 3.48
C PHE A 104 5.05 -11.99 3.37
N ASP A 105 4.91 -12.49 2.14
CA ASP A 105 4.77 -13.90 1.79
C ASP A 105 3.63 -14.58 2.54
N CYS A 106 2.46 -13.94 2.52
CA CYS A 106 1.27 -14.34 3.29
C CYS A 106 0.69 -15.71 2.90
N ASP A 107 1.03 -16.21 1.72
CA ASP A 107 0.69 -17.53 1.19
C ASP A 107 1.71 -18.62 1.57
N GLY A 108 2.85 -18.23 2.13
CA GLY A 108 3.93 -19.11 2.55
C GLY A 108 3.77 -19.69 3.97
N ASN A 109 4.72 -20.54 4.34
CA ASN A 109 4.75 -21.18 5.67
C ASN A 109 5.25 -20.26 6.79
N ASN A 110 5.91 -19.15 6.45
CA ASN A 110 6.54 -18.25 7.42
C ASN A 110 6.26 -16.78 7.07
N PRO A 111 4.99 -16.34 7.10
CA PRO A 111 4.67 -14.96 6.78
C PRO A 111 5.29 -14.00 7.79
N ILE A 112 5.82 -12.88 7.32
CA ILE A 112 6.33 -11.80 8.18
C ILE A 112 5.24 -10.75 8.28
N THR A 113 4.61 -10.61 9.44
CA THR A 113 3.52 -9.66 9.65
C THR A 113 3.91 -8.56 10.61
N ALA A 114 3.48 -7.33 10.34
CA ALA A 114 3.57 -6.21 11.27
C ALA A 114 2.31 -5.36 11.23
N GLN A 115 2.03 -4.66 12.33
CA GLN A 115 1.02 -3.60 12.36
C GLN A 115 1.69 -2.26 12.12
N VAL A 116 1.03 -1.40 11.35
CA VAL A 116 1.49 -0.06 11.00
C VAL A 116 0.48 0.94 11.52
N ASP A 117 0.93 1.86 12.38
CA ASP A 117 0.11 2.98 12.87
C ASP A 117 0.53 4.26 12.15
N ALA A 118 -0.27 4.64 11.15
CA ALA A 118 -0.12 5.84 10.34
C ALA A 118 -1.04 6.98 10.81
N LEU A 119 -1.62 6.88 12.01
CA LEU A 119 -2.44 7.95 12.58
C LEU A 119 -1.55 9.15 12.92
N ASN A 120 -1.89 10.30 12.34
CA ASN A 120 -1.38 11.60 12.75
C ASN A 120 -2.57 12.55 12.93
N THR A 121 -2.96 12.76 14.20
CA THR A 121 -4.11 13.60 14.55
C THR A 121 -3.92 15.08 14.18
N THR A 122 -2.69 15.49 13.84
CA THR A 122 -2.38 16.86 13.39
C THR A 122 -2.30 16.98 11.87
N SER A 123 -2.41 15.86 11.14
CA SER A 123 -2.39 15.88 9.69
C SER A 123 -3.57 16.66 9.13
N THR A 124 -3.27 17.47 8.12
CA THR A 124 -4.25 18.31 7.40
C THR A 124 -4.61 17.74 6.02
N GLY A 125 -4.01 16.60 5.65
CA GLY A 125 -4.08 16.06 4.30
C GLY A 125 -3.26 16.83 3.26
N SER A 126 -2.53 17.89 3.68
CA SER A 126 -1.58 18.65 2.84
C SER A 126 -0.11 18.41 3.22
N ASP A 127 0.13 17.45 4.11
CA ASP A 127 1.47 17.07 4.57
C ASP A 127 2.24 16.35 3.45
N PHE A 128 3.57 16.29 3.52
CA PHE A 128 4.37 15.49 2.57
C PHE A 128 4.27 13.98 2.87
N PRO A 129 4.50 13.10 1.87
CA PRO A 129 4.65 11.67 2.13
C PRO A 129 5.77 11.42 3.16
N VAL A 130 5.56 10.40 3.98
CA VAL A 130 6.53 9.91 4.96
C VAL A 130 6.67 8.40 4.83
N THR A 131 7.76 7.85 5.36
CA THR A 131 7.90 6.40 5.51
C THR A 131 6.94 5.89 6.58
N LEU A 132 5.96 5.10 6.17
CA LEU A 132 4.98 4.48 7.07
C LEU A 132 5.51 3.16 7.65
N TYR A 133 6.28 2.40 6.87
CA TYR A 133 6.89 1.15 7.30
C TYR A 133 8.25 0.94 6.64
N SER A 134 9.17 0.28 7.34
CA SER A 134 10.45 -0.16 6.78
C SER A 134 10.92 -1.47 7.41
N ILE A 135 11.54 -2.32 6.58
CA ILE A 135 12.22 -3.55 6.99
C ILE A 135 13.47 -3.75 6.13
N SER A 136 14.57 -4.17 6.75
CA SER A 136 15.87 -4.38 6.08
C SER A 136 16.48 -5.76 6.32
N THR A 137 15.68 -6.67 6.89
CA THR A 137 16.10 -8.02 7.31
C THR A 137 15.36 -9.12 6.54
N LEU A 138 14.88 -8.83 5.33
CA LEU A 138 14.31 -9.84 4.46
C LEU A 138 15.43 -10.72 3.87
N SER A 139 15.10 -11.95 3.52
CA SER A 139 15.97 -12.77 2.69
C SER A 139 16.15 -12.11 1.32
N PHE A 140 17.26 -12.39 0.61
CA PHE A 140 17.44 -11.88 -0.75
C PHE A 140 16.61 -12.71 -1.74
N ASP A 141 15.33 -12.40 -1.86
CA ASP A 141 14.38 -13.10 -2.74
C ASP A 141 13.32 -12.12 -3.30
N ILE A 142 12.48 -12.61 -4.21
CA ILE A 142 11.27 -11.94 -4.65
C ILE A 142 10.18 -12.18 -3.61
N HIS A 143 9.77 -11.12 -2.93
CA HIS A 143 8.73 -11.17 -1.92
C HIS A 143 7.41 -10.64 -2.47
N THR A 144 6.30 -11.15 -1.92
CA THR A 144 4.97 -10.55 -2.11
C THR A 144 4.56 -9.85 -0.84
N VAL A 145 4.28 -8.56 -0.91
CA VAL A 145 3.79 -7.76 0.21
C VAL A 145 2.30 -7.47 0.05
N VAL A 146 1.54 -7.69 1.11
CA VAL A 146 0.12 -7.35 1.21
C VAL A 146 -0.05 -6.32 2.33
N ILE A 147 -0.63 -5.18 1.99
CA ILE A 147 -1.03 -4.13 2.93
C ILE A 147 -2.55 -4.16 3.02
N SER A 148 -3.09 -4.39 4.21
CA SER A 148 -4.53 -4.47 4.46
C SER A 148 -4.98 -3.51 5.55
N ASN A 149 -6.22 -3.05 5.47
CA ASN A 149 -6.79 -2.16 6.47
C ASN A 149 -7.12 -2.91 7.77
N LEU A 150 -6.87 -2.28 8.92
CA LEU A 150 -7.33 -2.78 10.22
C LEU A 150 -8.32 -1.79 10.84
N PHE A 151 -9.27 -2.33 11.60
CA PHE A 151 -10.22 -1.50 12.34
C PHE A 151 -9.49 -0.74 13.45
N ASP A 152 -9.54 0.59 13.42
CA ASP A 152 -8.98 1.43 14.47
C ASP A 152 -10.02 1.72 15.55
N SER A 153 -9.94 0.99 16.66
CA SER A 153 -10.85 1.17 17.79
C SER A 153 -10.79 2.55 18.45
N ARG A 154 -9.73 3.35 18.22
CA ARG A 154 -9.61 4.72 18.74
C ARG A 154 -10.59 5.68 18.05
N HIS A 155 -10.92 5.40 16.79
CA HIS A 155 -11.82 6.20 15.96
C HIS A 155 -13.14 5.49 15.66
N GLY A 156 -13.21 4.18 15.89
CA GLY A 156 -14.40 3.38 15.59
C GLY A 156 -14.61 3.20 14.09
N SER A 157 -13.53 3.26 13.29
CA SER A 157 -13.57 3.18 11.84
C SER A 157 -12.30 2.54 11.28
N TYR A 158 -12.38 2.09 10.04
CA TYR A 158 -11.23 1.82 9.19
C TYR A 158 -10.66 3.14 8.65
N GLY A 159 -9.34 3.25 8.56
CA GLY A 159 -8.65 4.44 8.05
C GLY A 159 -8.52 4.42 6.53
N GLN A 160 -7.94 5.49 5.98
CA GLN A 160 -7.60 5.54 4.55
C GLN A 160 -6.16 5.06 4.32
N ILE A 161 -6.00 3.88 3.71
CA ILE A 161 -4.71 3.44 3.18
C ILE A 161 -4.26 4.40 2.07
N THR A 162 -2.99 4.79 2.08
CA THR A 162 -2.35 5.64 1.08
C THR A 162 -1.04 5.00 0.60
N ILE A 163 -0.86 4.89 -0.72
CA ILE A 163 0.34 4.33 -1.37
C ILE A 163 0.91 5.39 -2.32
N ASP A 164 2.05 5.99 -1.93
CA ASP A 164 2.80 6.94 -2.75
C ASP A 164 3.90 6.23 -3.54
N ALA A 165 4.73 5.46 -2.85
CA ALA A 165 5.78 4.66 -3.47
C ALA A 165 6.20 3.50 -2.57
N PHE A 166 6.85 2.52 -3.18
CA PHE A 166 7.69 1.56 -2.48
C PHE A 166 9.16 1.77 -2.82
N GLU A 167 10.04 1.44 -1.89
CA GLU A 167 11.48 1.41 -2.12
C GLU A 167 12.01 0.03 -1.75
N LEU A 168 12.60 -0.66 -2.72
CA LEU A 168 13.33 -1.90 -2.48
C LEU A 168 14.79 -1.56 -2.15
N THR A 169 15.33 -2.18 -1.10
CA THR A 169 16.73 -1.99 -0.68
C THR A 169 17.50 -3.29 -0.71
N GLY A 170 18.82 -3.18 -0.88
CA GLY A 170 19.69 -4.35 -1.03
C GLY A 170 19.37 -5.16 -2.29
N VAL A 171 18.84 -4.50 -3.33
CA VAL A 171 18.66 -5.09 -4.65
C VAL A 171 20.03 -5.38 -5.26
N ALA A 172 20.16 -6.42 -6.08
CA ALA A 172 21.43 -6.66 -6.78
C ALA A 172 21.81 -5.41 -7.57
N SER A 173 23.04 -4.94 -7.41
CA SER A 173 23.60 -3.97 -8.34
C SER A 173 23.58 -4.62 -9.71
N ASN A 174 22.71 -4.15 -10.61
CA ASN A 174 22.94 -4.30 -12.04
C ASN A 174 24.19 -3.47 -12.34
N THR A 175 25.35 -3.96 -11.90
CA THR A 175 26.62 -3.59 -12.47
C THR A 175 26.51 -4.05 -13.90
N SER A 176 25.93 -3.18 -14.73
CA SER A 176 26.21 -3.10 -16.15
C SER A 176 27.69 -2.85 -16.20
N SER A 177 28.48 -3.92 -16.06
CA SER A 177 29.83 -3.99 -16.55
C SER A 177 29.66 -3.78 -18.04
N SER A 178 29.61 -2.51 -18.44
CA SER A 178 30.03 -2.06 -19.74
C SER A 178 31.48 -2.48 -19.87
N SER A 179 31.68 -3.77 -20.13
CA SER A 179 32.87 -4.29 -20.76
C SER A 179 32.95 -3.55 -22.07
N SER A 180 33.70 -2.45 -22.06
CA SER A 180 34.25 -1.77 -23.22
C SER A 180 35.05 -2.81 -24.01
N SER A 181 34.33 -3.60 -24.78
CA SER A 181 34.87 -4.47 -25.80
C SER A 181 35.36 -3.52 -26.90
N SER A 182 36.65 -3.23 -26.86
CA SER A 182 37.41 -2.67 -27.97
C SER A 182 37.34 -3.65 -29.14
N SER A 183 36.27 -3.59 -29.92
CA SER A 183 36.12 -4.37 -31.15
C SER A 183 36.90 -3.70 -32.28
N SER A 184 38.13 -4.16 -32.48
CA SER A 184 38.88 -3.98 -33.73
C SER A 184 38.26 -4.81 -34.85
N SER A 185 37.75 -4.11 -35.87
CA SER A 185 37.68 -4.46 -37.30
C SER A 185 37.55 -5.94 -37.74
N SER A 186 36.52 -6.25 -38.55
CA SER A 186 36.72 -6.53 -39.99
C SER A 186 35.42 -6.91 -40.70
N SER A 187 35.27 -6.33 -41.89
CA SER A 187 34.25 -6.58 -42.90
C SER A 187 34.27 -8.02 -43.42
N SER A 188 33.13 -8.68 -43.50
CA SER A 188 32.87 -9.69 -44.54
C SER A 188 31.38 -9.84 -44.80
N SER A 189 31.06 -9.79 -46.09
CA SER A 189 29.78 -9.99 -46.74
C SER A 189 29.45 -11.47 -46.87
N SER A 190 28.18 -11.85 -46.71
CA SER A 190 27.58 -12.97 -47.45
C SER A 190 26.06 -12.99 -47.32
N SER A 191 25.46 -13.33 -48.45
CA SER A 191 24.05 -13.38 -48.85
C SER A 191 23.36 -14.70 -48.51
N SER A 192 22.04 -14.76 -48.82
CA SER A 192 21.15 -15.94 -48.96
C SER A 192 20.60 -16.54 -47.65
N SER A 193 19.37 -17.06 -47.53
CA SER A 193 18.24 -17.30 -48.44
C SER A 193 17.00 -17.70 -47.62
N SER A 194 15.84 -17.40 -48.19
CA SER A 194 14.48 -17.92 -47.93
C SER A 194 14.31 -19.32 -47.30
N SER A 195 13.31 -19.46 -46.41
CA SER A 195 12.32 -20.55 -46.50
C SER A 195 11.11 -20.37 -45.56
N SER A 196 9.95 -20.64 -46.13
CA SER A 196 8.58 -20.67 -45.65
C SER A 196 8.15 -22.00 -45.03
N SER A 197 7.23 -21.99 -44.06
CA SER A 197 6.27 -23.07 -43.72
C SER A 197 5.36 -22.62 -42.55
N SER A 198 4.05 -22.37 -42.66
CA SER A 198 2.87 -23.23 -42.93
C SER A 198 2.32 -24.04 -41.73
N SER A 199 1.20 -23.54 -41.17
CA SER A 199 -0.09 -24.22 -40.85
C SER A 199 -0.20 -25.45 -39.92
N SER A 200 -1.10 -25.36 -38.92
CA SER A 200 -2.13 -26.36 -38.51
C SER A 200 -2.77 -25.90 -37.17
N SER A 201 -4.06 -25.55 -36.99
CA SER A 201 -5.34 -26.26 -37.18
C SER A 201 -5.52 -27.55 -36.33
N SER A 202 -6.23 -27.45 -35.20
CA SER A 202 -7.06 -28.50 -34.56
C SER A 202 -7.83 -27.81 -33.40
N SER A 203 -9.17 -27.74 -33.27
CA SER A 203 -10.34 -28.56 -33.58
C SER A 203 -10.56 -29.78 -32.67
N THR A 204 -11.12 -29.57 -31.48
CA THR A 204 -11.95 -30.55 -30.76
C THR A 204 -12.85 -29.88 -29.70
N THR A 205 -14.14 -29.77 -29.99
CA THR A 205 -15.26 -29.92 -29.04
C THR A 205 -15.65 -31.41 -28.99
N PRO A 206 -16.12 -32.02 -27.87
CA PRO A 206 -17.53 -31.98 -27.43
C PRO A 206 -17.76 -32.12 -25.87
N SER A 207 -18.72 -31.44 -25.22
CA SER A 207 -20.13 -31.79 -24.92
C SER A 207 -20.41 -32.75 -23.72
N VAL A 208 -21.33 -32.30 -22.82
CA VAL A 208 -22.33 -33.05 -21.97
C VAL A 208 -21.82 -33.51 -20.56
N PRO A 209 -22.61 -33.60 -19.44
CA PRO A 209 -24.07 -33.51 -19.27
C PRO A 209 -24.64 -32.50 -18.25
N THR A 210 -25.88 -32.13 -18.57
CA THR A 210 -26.95 -31.60 -17.72
C THR A 210 -27.46 -32.69 -16.76
N THR A 211 -27.64 -32.37 -15.47
CA THR A 211 -28.55 -33.11 -14.57
C THR A 211 -29.58 -32.17 -13.93
N PRO A 212 -30.87 -32.58 -13.87
CA PRO A 212 -31.97 -31.73 -13.42
C PRO A 212 -32.54 -32.13 -12.02
N ILE A 213 -33.22 -31.16 -11.36
CA ILE A 213 -34.38 -31.30 -10.44
C ILE A 213 -34.09 -31.97 -9.06
N ALA A 214 -34.34 -31.34 -7.89
CA ALA A 214 -35.65 -30.95 -7.33
C ALA A 214 -35.58 -29.96 -6.12
N PRO A 215 -36.72 -29.29 -5.75
CA PRO A 215 -36.91 -28.41 -4.57
C PRO A 215 -37.65 -29.15 -3.41
N PRO A 216 -38.36 -28.49 -2.46
CA PRO A 216 -38.00 -27.51 -1.40
C PRO A 216 -38.45 -27.98 0.01
N ILE A 217 -37.76 -27.68 1.13
CA ILE A 217 -38.42 -27.72 2.45
C ILE A 217 -37.76 -26.78 3.49
N SER A 218 -38.55 -25.86 4.05
CA SER A 218 -38.26 -25.09 5.26
C SER A 218 -38.39 -25.94 6.52
N PRO A 219 -37.82 -25.51 7.67
CA PRO A 219 -38.74 -25.15 8.74
C PRO A 219 -38.44 -23.82 9.43
N LEU A 220 -39.54 -23.08 9.56
CA LEU A 220 -39.85 -22.00 10.48
C LEU A 220 -39.41 -22.30 11.93
N SER A 221 -38.71 -21.37 12.58
CA SER A 221 -38.57 -21.32 14.03
C SER A 221 -38.54 -19.87 14.52
N SER A 222 -39.72 -19.37 14.86
CA SER A 222 -39.94 -18.38 15.94
C SER A 222 -40.57 -19.17 17.09
N PRO A 223 -40.26 -18.94 18.39
CA PRO A 223 -40.49 -17.66 19.09
C PRO A 223 -39.34 -17.31 20.08
N THR A 224 -39.19 -16.10 20.61
CA THR A 224 -39.94 -15.65 21.79
C THR A 224 -39.49 -14.24 22.15
N ALA A 225 -40.48 -13.37 22.33
CA ALA A 225 -40.35 -12.00 22.78
C ALA A 225 -39.83 -11.90 24.22
N ALA A 226 -39.00 -10.87 24.46
CA ALA A 226 -38.93 -10.20 25.75
C ALA A 226 -38.80 -8.68 25.51
N PRO A 227 -39.84 -7.88 25.76
CA PRO A 227 -39.73 -6.44 26.02
C PRO A 227 -39.90 -6.15 27.53
N PRO A 228 -39.81 -4.90 28.00
CA PRO A 228 -38.66 -3.99 27.98
C PRO A 228 -38.31 -3.49 29.42
N LYS A 229 -37.14 -2.87 29.59
CA LYS A 229 -36.89 -1.86 30.65
C LYS A 229 -36.33 -0.64 29.92
N SER A 230 -37.10 0.38 29.54
CA SER A 230 -37.86 1.35 30.32
C SER A 230 -37.09 1.94 31.51
N GLY A 231 -36.57 3.15 31.28
CA GLY A 231 -35.90 4.04 32.21
C GLY A 231 -35.04 5.02 31.41
N ALA A 232 -35.61 6.10 30.86
CA ALA A 232 -35.68 7.43 31.50
C ALA A 232 -34.33 8.21 31.31
N MET A 233 -34.22 9.42 30.76
CA MET A 233 -35.18 10.45 30.37
C MET A 233 -34.57 11.42 29.31
N ALA A 234 -35.48 11.98 28.51
CA ALA A 234 -35.62 13.40 28.18
C ALA A 234 -34.42 14.27 27.71
N ARG A 235 -34.52 14.65 26.42
CA ARG A 235 -34.64 16.02 25.89
C ARG A 235 -33.46 17.01 26.00
N PHE A 236 -33.55 17.98 25.09
CA PHE A 236 -32.69 19.14 24.83
C PHE A 236 -31.50 18.81 23.95
N GLY A 237 -31.31 19.39 22.77
CA GLY A 237 -32.05 20.42 22.05
C GLY A 237 -31.19 20.76 20.83
N VAL A 238 -31.83 21.01 19.70
CA VAL A 238 -31.18 21.61 18.52
C VAL A 238 -30.97 23.09 18.82
N PRO A 239 -29.76 23.64 18.65
CA PRO A 239 -29.63 25.02 18.25
C PRO A 239 -29.29 25.07 16.76
N ALA A 240 -30.28 25.57 16.00
CA ALA A 240 -30.01 26.35 14.81
C ALA A 240 -29.22 27.62 15.19
N SER A 241 -28.53 28.20 14.20
CA SER A 241 -27.72 29.43 14.23
C SER A 241 -26.24 29.16 14.57
N ALA A 242 -25.25 29.60 13.80
CA ALA A 242 -25.18 30.88 13.11
C ALA A 242 -24.38 30.83 11.81
N VAL A 243 -24.98 31.44 10.79
CA VAL A 243 -24.31 32.06 9.66
C VAL A 243 -23.58 33.32 10.16
N ALA A 244 -22.28 33.40 9.92
CA ALA A 244 -21.48 34.64 9.87
C ALA A 244 -20.39 34.35 8.83
N LEU A 245 -20.35 34.91 7.62
CA LEU A 245 -20.54 36.30 7.17
C LEU A 245 -19.62 37.27 7.92
N LEU A 246 -18.32 37.17 7.64
CA LEU A 246 -17.40 38.28 7.84
C LEU A 246 -16.72 38.62 6.49
N ALA A 247 -17.43 39.44 5.73
CA ALA A 247 -16.83 40.31 4.74
C ALA A 247 -16.29 41.57 5.44
N THR A 248 -15.32 42.21 4.80
CA THR A 248 -14.73 43.55 5.07
C THR A 248 -13.67 43.67 6.17
N LEU A 249 -12.42 43.83 5.73
CA LEU A 249 -11.67 45.05 6.02
C LEU A 249 -10.79 45.43 4.84
N LEU A 250 -11.26 46.49 4.17
CA LEU A 250 -10.58 47.27 3.16
C LEU A 250 -9.65 48.28 3.87
N ALA A 251 -8.64 48.73 3.13
CA ALA A 251 -7.88 49.98 3.31
C ALA A 251 -6.71 49.99 4.29
N GLY A 252 -5.50 50.15 3.73
CA GLY A 252 -4.39 50.73 4.47
C GLY A 252 -2.98 50.45 3.94
N ALA A 253 -2.66 50.81 2.69
CA ALA A 253 -1.30 51.24 2.31
C ALA A 253 -1.26 51.80 0.88
N LEU A 254 -1.76 53.03 0.73
CA LEU A 254 -1.20 54.00 -0.21
C LEU A 254 -0.55 55.05 0.69
N MET A 255 0.77 55.26 0.59
CA MET A 255 1.48 56.54 0.78
C MET A 255 2.99 56.28 0.88
N LEU A 256 3.69 56.83 -0.12
CA LEU A 256 5.11 57.23 -0.17
C LEU A 256 6.18 56.15 -0.29
#